data_AF-X1QLG0-F1
#
_entry.id   AF-X1QLG0-F1
#
_cell.length_a   1.000
_cell.length_b   1.000
_cell.length_c   1.000
_cell.angle_alpha   90.00
_cell.angle_beta   90.00
_cell.angle_gamma   90.00
#
_symmetry.space_group_name_H-M   'P 1'
#
loop_
_entity.id
_entity.type
_entity.pdbx_description
1 polymer ?
#
loop_
_entity_poly.entity_id
_entity_poly.type
_entity_poly.pdbx_seq_one_letter_code
_entity_poly.pdbx_strand_id
1 'polypeptide(L)'
;EYVPLCASSDVNSHVCAAPGGNGTQGSPFQYIQDGVNDAFPGDTIYVFNGTYSECVMIKYPLKQLDLIGESRENVIIDGGGSGDVVHVSADNV
;
A
#
# COMPACT_ATOMS: atom_id res chain seq x y z
N GLU A 1 7.69 -9.99 13.98
CA GLU A 1 8.67 -10.88 13.33
C GLU A 1 9.43 -10.02 12.32
N TYR A 2 10.77 -9.94 12.40
CA TYR A 2 11.57 -9.06 11.53
C TYR A 2 11.85 -9.81 10.22
N VAL A 3 11.26 -9.36 9.11
CA VAL A 3 11.49 -9.94 7.79
C VAL A 3 12.66 -9.19 7.12
N PRO A 4 13.78 -9.84 6.78
CA PRO A 4 14.97 -9.16 6.26
C PRO A 4 14.80 -8.71 4.80
N LEU A 5 14.92 -7.39 4.59
CA LEU A 5 14.70 -6.61 3.37
C LEU A 5 15.84 -6.66 2.34
N CYS A 6 16.28 -7.85 1.91
CA CYS A 6 17.28 -7.94 0.84
C CYS A 6 16.83 -8.76 -0.38
N ALA A 7 15.54 -9.07 -0.49
CA ALA A 7 15.00 -9.66 -1.70
C ALA A 7 13.76 -8.89 -2.15
N SER A 8 13.77 -8.49 -3.42
CA SER A 8 12.59 -8.14 -4.22
C SER A 8 11.99 -6.74 -4.05
N SER A 9 11.28 -6.32 -5.08
CA SER A 9 10.69 -5.02 -5.42
C SER A 9 9.59 -4.51 -4.46
N ASP A 10 9.83 -4.59 -3.16
CA ASP A 10 8.82 -4.30 -2.16
C ASP A 10 8.70 -2.80 -1.86
N VAL A 11 7.46 -2.30 -1.85
CA VAL A 11 7.13 -0.90 -1.58
C VAL A 11 6.57 -0.75 -0.16
N ASN A 12 7.00 0.27 0.58
CA ASN A 12 6.66 0.45 1.99
C ASN A 12 5.76 1.67 2.22
N SER A 13 4.66 1.52 2.96
CA SER A 13 3.74 2.62 3.35
C SER A 13 3.57 2.71 4.87
N HIS A 14 3.79 3.89 5.47
CA HIS A 14 3.68 4.15 6.90
C HIS A 14 2.99 5.47 7.20
N VAL A 15 1.96 5.46 8.06
CA VAL A 15 1.15 6.65 8.39
C VAL A 15 1.96 7.83 8.96
N CYS A 16 3.08 7.56 9.64
CA CYS A 16 3.94 8.61 10.20
C CYS A 16 5.05 9.10 9.24
N ALA A 17 5.08 8.59 8.01
CA ALA A 17 6.06 9.02 7.03
C ALA A 17 5.90 10.50 6.67
N ALA A 18 7.02 11.15 6.37
CA ALA A 18 6.98 12.50 5.83
C ALA A 18 6.38 12.49 4.40
N PRO A 19 5.68 13.56 3.99
CA PRO A 19 5.22 13.71 2.62
C PRO A 19 6.39 13.61 1.63
N GLY A 20 6.21 12.88 0.52
CA GLY A 20 7.23 12.72 -0.52
C GLY A 20 8.26 11.62 -0.25
N GLY A 21 7.92 10.64 0.59
CA GLY A 21 8.68 9.39 0.67
C GLY A 21 8.75 8.69 -0.69
N ASN A 22 9.68 7.74 -0.82
CA ASN A 22 9.97 7.03 -2.08
C ASN A 22 9.71 5.51 -1.97
N GLY A 23 8.90 5.08 -1.00
CA GLY A 23 8.55 3.67 -0.80
C GLY A 23 9.67 2.80 -0.22
N THR A 24 10.83 3.36 0.11
CA THR A 24 11.91 2.62 0.79
C THR A 24 11.67 2.54 2.29
N GLN A 25 12.28 1.58 2.99
CA GLN A 25 12.16 1.48 4.45
C GLN A 25 12.63 2.76 5.19
N GLY A 26 13.66 3.43 4.65
CA GLY A 26 14.19 4.67 5.24
C GLY A 26 13.32 5.90 4.94
N SER A 27 12.44 5.83 3.94
CA SER A 27 11.53 6.90 3.55
C SER A 27 10.25 6.30 2.94
N PRO A 28 9.40 5.66 3.76
CA PRO A 28 8.20 4.99 3.28
C PRO A 28 7.21 6.02 2.73
N PHE A 29 6.27 5.58 1.90
CA PHE A 29 5.15 6.42 1.48
C PHE A 29 4.24 6.72 2.68
N GLN A 30 3.66 7.91 2.69
CA GLN A 30 2.68 8.29 3.72
C GLN A 30 1.32 7.64 3.46
N TYR A 31 0.96 7.50 2.18
CA TYR A 31 -0.30 6.92 1.74
C TYR A 31 -0.07 5.54 1.10
N ILE A 32 -1.06 4.66 1.21
CA ILE A 32 -1.06 3.36 0.51
C ILE A 32 -1.21 3.61 -0.99
N GLN A 33 -2.02 4.59 -1.40
CA GLN A 33 -2.21 4.92 -2.81
C GLN A 33 -0.90 5.31 -3.53
N ASP A 34 0.03 5.98 -2.85
CA ASP A 34 1.33 6.31 -3.44
C ASP A 34 2.13 5.04 -3.75
N GLY A 35 2.09 4.05 -2.86
CA GLY A 35 2.69 2.75 -3.10
C GLY A 35 2.03 2.00 -4.26
N VAL A 36 0.70 2.08 -4.38
CA VAL A 36 -0.04 1.50 -5.51
C VAL A 36 0.31 2.17 -6.84
N ASN A 37 0.53 3.49 -6.82
CA ASN A 37 0.90 4.24 -8.03
C ASN A 37 2.33 3.94 -8.51
N ASP A 38 3.24 3.63 -7.58
CA ASP A 38 4.64 3.30 -7.88
C ASP A 38 4.85 1.81 -8.20
N ALA A 39 3.94 0.95 -7.76
CA ALA A 39 4.03 -0.49 -7.94
C ALA A 39 3.93 -0.94 -9.41
N PHE A 40 4.68 -1.99 -9.72
CA PHE A 40 4.62 -2.73 -10.97
C PHE A 40 3.88 -4.07 -10.80
N PRO A 41 3.41 -4.70 -11.89
CA PRO A 41 2.76 -6.00 -11.80
C PRO A 41 3.66 -7.06 -11.14
N GLY A 42 3.19 -7.61 -10.01
CA GLY A 42 3.90 -8.60 -9.21
C GLY A 42 4.58 -8.04 -7.96
N ASP A 43 4.53 -6.72 -7.74
CA ASP A 43 5.10 -6.10 -6.55
C ASP A 43 4.27 -6.38 -5.29
N THR A 44 4.94 -6.26 -4.15
CA THR A 44 4.33 -6.34 -2.83
C THR A 44 4.42 -4.98 -2.15
N ILE A 45 3.29 -4.45 -1.69
CA ILE A 45 3.23 -3.28 -0.82
C ILE A 45 3.09 -3.76 0.63
N TYR A 46 4.07 -3.41 1.45
CA TYR A 46 4.04 -3.58 2.90
C TYR A 46 3.45 -2.33 3.56
N VAL A 47 2.34 -2.53 4.28
CA VAL A 47 1.65 -1.48 5.01
C VAL A 47 1.92 -1.65 6.50
N PHE A 48 2.62 -0.68 7.09
CA PHE A 48 2.89 -0.66 8.52
C PHE A 48 1.64 -0.36 9.34
N ASN A 49 1.68 -0.66 10.63
CA ASN A 49 0.57 -0.38 11.54
C ASN A 49 0.21 1.10 11.54
N GLY A 50 -1.08 1.39 11.40
CA GLY A 50 -1.60 2.74 11.28
C GLY A 50 -3.06 2.78 10.85
N THR A 51 -3.68 3.94 11.04
CA THR A 51 -4.99 4.26 10.47
C THR A 51 -4.78 5.19 9.28
N TYR A 52 -5.06 4.67 8.10
CA TYR A 52 -4.91 5.35 6.82
C TYR A 52 -6.27 5.89 6.39
N SER A 53 -6.49 7.18 6.56
CA SER A 53 -7.72 7.85 6.12
C SER A 53 -7.66 8.15 4.63
N GLU A 54 -7.88 7.13 3.80
CA GLU A 54 -7.79 7.21 2.34
C GLU A 54 -8.71 6.18 1.65
N CYS A 55 -8.85 6.31 0.33
CA CYS A 55 -9.47 5.31 -0.54
C CYS A 55 -8.41 4.80 -1.52
N VAL A 56 -8.19 3.48 -1.54
CA VAL A 56 -7.17 2.85 -2.38
C VAL A 56 -7.80 2.39 -3.70
N MET A 57 -7.29 2.91 -4.82
CA MET A 57 -7.69 2.57 -6.17
C MET A 57 -6.58 1.77 -6.88
N ILE A 58 -6.89 0.52 -7.20
CA ILE A 58 -6.04 -0.38 -8.00
C ILE A 58 -6.63 -0.44 -9.41
N LYS A 59 -5.87 0.02 -10.40
CA LYS A 59 -6.33 0.15 -11.80
C LYS A 59 -5.38 -0.54 -12.79
N TYR A 60 -5.91 -0.93 -13.95
CA TYR A 60 -5.12 -1.32 -15.11
C TYR A 60 -4.05 -0.25 -15.44
N PRO A 61 -2.80 -0.63 -15.83
CA PRO A 61 -2.32 -1.95 -16.23
C PRO A 61 -1.80 -2.84 -15.10
N LEU A 62 -2.03 -2.49 -13.83
CA LEU A 62 -1.58 -3.29 -12.70
C LEU A 62 -2.37 -4.61 -12.63
N LYS A 63 -1.74 -5.72 -13.03
CA LYS A 63 -2.38 -7.04 -13.16
C LYS A 63 -2.26 -7.91 -11.92
N GLN A 64 -1.26 -7.64 -11.09
CA GLN A 64 -0.97 -8.40 -9.88
C GLN A 64 -0.32 -7.44 -8.88
N LEU A 65 -0.82 -7.43 -7.65
CA LEU A 65 -0.30 -6.63 -6.55
C LEU A 65 -0.64 -7.35 -5.25
N ASP A 66 0.38 -7.59 -4.43
CA ASP A 66 0.18 -8.09 -3.08
C ASP A 66 0.17 -6.90 -2.10
N LEU A 67 -0.89 -6.75 -1.31
CA LEU A 67 -0.99 -5.71 -0.28
C LEU A 67 -0.99 -6.39 1.09
N ILE A 68 0.11 -6.29 1.82
CA ILE A 68 0.35 -7.03 3.07
C ILE A 68 0.45 -6.05 4.23
N GLY A 69 -0.46 -6.18 5.20
CA GLY A 69 -0.39 -5.43 6.45
C GLY A 69 0.60 -6.06 7.44
N GLU A 70 1.35 -5.22 8.16
CA GLU A 70 2.27 -5.62 9.24
C GLU A 70 1.54 -6.41 10.36
N SER A 71 0.29 -6.04 10.64
CA SER A 71 -0.55 -6.73 11.61
C SER A 71 -2.01 -6.73 11.16
N ARG A 72 -2.68 -7.86 11.40
CA ARG A 72 -4.13 -8.00 11.17
C ARG A 72 -4.97 -6.99 11.95
N GLU A 73 -4.50 -6.61 13.13
CA GLU A 73 -5.29 -5.84 14.10
C GLU A 73 -5.02 -4.34 14.04
N ASN A 74 -3.89 -3.93 13.47
CA ASN A 74 -3.37 -2.56 13.59
C ASN A 74 -3.19 -1.85 12.26
N VAL A 75 -3.53 -2.47 11.14
CA VAL A 75 -3.63 -1.82 9.83
C VAL A 75 -5.10 -1.56 9.53
N ILE A 76 -5.50 -0.29 9.57
CA ILE A 76 -6.88 0.15 9.37
C ILE A 76 -6.89 1.10 8.18
N ILE A 77 -7.68 0.82 7.15
CA ILE A 77 -7.97 1.76 6.08
C ILE A 77 -9.35 2.34 6.34
N ASP A 78 -9.42 3.64 6.58
CA ASP A 78 -10.64 4.37 6.89
C ASP A 78 -11.08 5.21 5.68
N GLY A 79 -12.04 4.71 4.92
CA GLY A 79 -12.60 5.42 3.75
C GLY A 79 -13.57 6.57 4.11
N GLY A 80 -13.66 6.97 5.37
CA GLY A 80 -14.43 8.16 5.78
C GLY A 80 -15.95 8.05 5.61
N GLY A 81 -16.47 6.84 5.38
CA GLY A 81 -17.91 6.54 5.34
C GLY A 81 -18.62 6.76 4.01
N SER A 82 -17.89 6.91 2.89
CA SER A 82 -18.51 7.06 1.56
C SER A 82 -17.68 6.38 0.47
N GLY A 83 -18.34 5.58 -0.39
CA GLY A 83 -17.69 4.86 -1.49
C GLY A 83 -16.95 3.60 -1.06
N ASP A 84 -16.16 3.04 -1.96
CA ASP A 84 -15.33 1.87 -1.69
C ASP A 84 -14.03 2.30 -0.99
N VAL A 85 -13.70 1.64 0.12
CA VAL A 85 -12.41 1.83 0.80
C VAL A 85 -11.26 1.31 -0.06
N VAL A 86 -11.49 0.17 -0.74
CA VAL A 86 -10.59 -0.40 -1.73
C VAL A 86 -11.38 -0.67 -2.99
N HIS A 87 -11.01 0.00 -4.08
CA HIS A 87 -11.63 -0.13 -5.38
C HIS A 87 -10.66 -0.78 -6.37
N VAL A 88 -11.06 -1.92 -6.94
CA VAL A 88 -10.24 -2.66 -7.92
C VAL A 88 -10.96 -2.64 -9.26
N SER A 89 -10.32 -2.07 -10.28
CA SER A 89 -10.81 -2.08 -11.65
C SER A 89 -9.80 -2.74 -12.58
N ALA A 90 -10.19 -3.80 -13.27
CA ALA A 90 -9.39 -4.42 -14.31
C ALA A 90 -10.23 -4.66 -15.58
N ASP A 91 -9.56 -4.66 -16.74
CA ASP A 91 -10.17 -5.11 -17.99
C ASP A 91 -10.32 -6.64 -17.92
N ASN A 92 -11.55 -7.12 -17.63
CA ASN A 92 -11.97 -8.51 -17.40
C ASN A 92 -11.74 -9.06 -15.97
N VAL A 93 -12.32 -8.41 -14.96
CA VAL A 93 -12.56 -9.04 -13.64
C VAL A 93 -13.71 -10.03 -13.73
#